data_AF-A0AA39VRJ7-F1
#
_entry.id   AF-A0AA39VRJ7-F1
#
_cell.length_a   1.000
_cell.length_b   1.000
_cell.length_c   1.000
_cell.angle_alpha   90.00
_cell.angle_beta   90.00
_cell.angle_gamma   90.00
#
_symmetry.space_group_name_H-M   'P 1'
#
loop_
_entity.id
_entity.type
_entity.pdbx_description
1 polymer ?
#
loop_
_entity_poly.entity_id
_entity_poly.type
_entity_poly.pdbx_seq_one_letter_code
_entity_poly.pdbx_strand_id
1 'polypeptide(L)'
;MVASSIDTQENISSKYSNGLRNVIELEERGCKVEQGIGKGFLKNAKVMLKEGKGEIHVSHKEGDPYDKWELVNKAEKIGLIIHQVVPFCKQDYPGYHNKRAQGNNSDAPFPLGDCSTYKFRKLDQNGH
;
A
#
# COMPACT_ATOMS: atom_id res chain seq x y z
N MET A 1 -12.17 -5.93 -0.65
CA MET A 1 -10.82 -5.59 -1.17
C MET A 1 -10.48 -4.18 -0.64
N VAL A 2 -9.23 -3.87 -0.28
CA VAL A 2 -8.87 -2.54 0.27
C VAL A 2 -7.92 -1.88 -0.71
N ALA A 3 -8.21 -0.65 -1.11
CA ALA A 3 -7.32 0.17 -1.93
C ALA A 3 -6.79 1.32 -1.06
N SER A 4 -5.57 1.77 -1.30
CA SER A 4 -4.95 2.80 -0.49
C SER A 4 -4.23 3.81 -1.37
N SER A 5 -4.30 5.08 -0.99
CA SER A 5 -3.68 6.19 -1.72
C SER A 5 -2.70 6.94 -0.80
N ILE A 6 -1.56 7.37 -1.35
CA ILE A 6 -0.50 8.09 -0.59
C ILE A 6 -0.98 9.45 -0.08
N ASP A 7 -1.94 10.06 -0.75
CA ASP A 7 -2.35 11.44 -0.54
C ASP A 7 -3.67 11.55 0.27
N THR A 8 -3.88 12.65 1.00
CA THR A 8 -5.18 13.01 1.61
C THR A 8 -6.19 13.34 0.51
N GLN A 9 -7.51 13.36 0.78
CA GLN A 9 -8.53 13.65 -0.24
C GLN A 9 -8.26 14.97 -0.95
N GLU A 10 -7.86 15.99 -0.19
CA GLU A 10 -7.44 17.32 -0.69
C GLU A 10 -6.15 17.27 -1.52
N ASN A 11 -5.18 16.45 -1.13
CA ASN A 11 -3.96 16.25 -1.93
C ASN A 11 -4.21 15.36 -3.16
N ILE A 12 -5.14 14.40 -3.08
CA ILE A 12 -5.56 13.56 -4.20
C ILE A 12 -6.25 14.44 -5.23
N SER A 13 -7.19 15.29 -4.81
CA SER A 13 -7.92 16.19 -5.71
C SER A 13 -7.04 17.29 -6.31
N SER A 14 -6.04 17.78 -5.56
CA SER A 14 -5.14 18.83 -6.05
C SER A 14 -3.95 18.31 -6.88
N LYS A 15 -3.37 17.15 -6.54
CA LYS A 15 -2.24 16.57 -7.29
C LYS A 15 -2.69 15.70 -8.46
N TYR A 16 -3.82 15.00 -8.33
CA TYR A 16 -4.30 14.08 -9.35
C TYR A 16 -5.68 14.49 -9.87
N SER A 17 -5.69 15.12 -11.03
CA SER A 17 -6.91 15.56 -11.75
C SER A 17 -8.04 14.51 -11.81
N ASN A 18 -7.71 13.22 -11.89
CA ASN A 18 -8.67 12.11 -11.88
C ASN A 18 -8.66 11.27 -10.59
N GLY A 19 -7.85 11.64 -9.60
CA GLY A 19 -7.64 10.85 -8.38
C GLY A 19 -8.92 10.67 -7.57
N LEU A 20 -9.76 11.69 -7.49
CA LEU A 20 -11.04 11.62 -6.78
C LEU A 20 -12.04 10.67 -7.47
N ARG A 21 -12.07 10.66 -8.81
CA ARG A 21 -12.90 9.72 -9.58
C ARG A 21 -12.49 8.27 -9.35
N ASN A 22 -11.18 8.00 -9.32
CA ASN A 22 -10.67 6.65 -9.06
C ASN A 22 -10.99 6.16 -7.64
N VAL A 23 -10.96 7.06 -6.65
CA VAL A 23 -11.38 6.75 -5.27
C VAL A 23 -12.85 6.37 -5.23
N ILE A 24 -13.72 7.16 -5.87
CA ILE A 24 -15.17 6.90 -5.93
C ILE A 24 -15.46 5.56 -6.63
N GLU A 25 -14.84 5.27 -7.78
CA GLU A 25 -15.03 3.99 -8.49
C GLU A 25 -14.61 2.79 -7.63
N LEU A 26 -13.53 2.92 -6.87
CA LEU A 26 -13.08 1.87 -5.95
C LEU A 26 -14.08 1.65 -4.81
N GLU A 27 -14.62 2.73 -4.22
CA GLU A 27 -15.66 2.66 -3.20
C GLU A 27 -16.96 2.02 -3.72
N GLU A 28 -17.39 2.39 -4.93
CA GLU A 28 -18.57 1.80 -5.61
C GLU A 28 -18.40 0.30 -5.88
N ARG A 29 -17.16 -0.15 -6.12
CA ARG A 29 -16.81 -1.57 -6.26
C ARG A 29 -16.69 -2.31 -4.93
N GLY A 30 -17.06 -1.68 -3.82
CA GLY A 30 -16.98 -2.25 -2.48
C GLY A 30 -15.56 -2.28 -1.91
N CYS A 31 -14.65 -1.47 -2.45
CA CYS A 31 -13.32 -1.30 -1.87
C CYS A 31 -13.33 -0.16 -0.85
N LYS A 32 -12.82 -0.42 0.36
CA LYS A 32 -12.54 0.67 1.29
C LYS A 32 -11.28 1.39 0.81
N VAL A 33 -11.37 2.70 0.58
CA VAL A 33 -10.22 3.52 0.17
C VAL A 33 -9.67 4.29 1.38
N GLU A 34 -8.45 3.95 1.81
CA GLU A 34 -7.79 4.67 2.92
C GLU A 34 -6.74 5.65 2.41
N GLN A 35 -6.79 6.87 2.93
CA GLN A 35 -5.95 7.99 2.53
C GLN A 35 -4.72 8.14 3.43
N GLY A 36 -3.56 8.47 2.85
CA GLY A 36 -2.31 8.66 3.58
C GLY A 36 -1.52 7.36 3.79
N ILE A 37 -0.83 6.88 2.74
CA ILE A 37 0.09 5.75 2.88
C ILE A 37 1.38 6.17 3.58
N GLY A 38 1.37 5.79 4.84
CA GLY A 38 2.42 5.00 5.42
C GLY A 38 2.03 4.72 6.86
N LYS A 39 1.63 5.77 7.58
CA LYS A 39 1.18 5.63 8.97
C LYS A 39 -0.31 5.30 9.11
N GLY A 40 -1.21 5.91 8.33
CA GLY A 40 -2.66 5.72 8.49
C GLY A 40 -3.11 4.30 8.21
N PHE A 41 -2.84 3.82 6.99
CA PHE A 41 -3.11 2.45 6.56
C PHE A 41 -2.49 1.42 7.50
N LEU A 42 -1.19 1.53 7.80
CA LEU A 42 -0.51 0.56 8.64
C LEU A 42 -1.02 0.60 10.09
N LYS A 43 -1.45 1.76 10.62
CA LYS A 43 -2.11 1.84 11.93
C LYS A 43 -3.43 1.08 11.94
N ASN A 44 -4.27 1.30 10.93
CA ASN A 44 -5.57 0.62 10.84
C ASN A 44 -5.38 -0.89 10.65
N ALA A 45 -4.49 -1.29 9.74
CA ALA A 45 -4.15 -2.69 9.51
C ALA A 45 -3.59 -3.35 10.78
N LYS A 46 -2.74 -2.66 11.55
CA LYS A 46 -2.21 -3.15 12.84
C LYS A 46 -3.32 -3.47 13.83
N VAL A 47 -4.36 -2.63 13.93
CA VAL A 47 -5.51 -2.87 14.81
C VAL A 47 -6.31 -4.11 14.38
N MET A 48 -6.34 -4.40 13.09
CA MET A 48 -7.03 -5.58 12.53
C MET A 48 -6.24 -6.89 12.66
N LEU A 49 -4.95 -6.85 13.04
CA LEU A 49 -4.15 -8.07 13.18
C LEU A 49 -4.57 -8.90 14.40
N LYS A 50 -4.96 -10.16 14.13
CA LYS A 50 -5.16 -11.18 15.17
C LYS A 50 -3.86 -11.44 15.91
N GLU A 51 -3.94 -11.56 17.24
CA GLU A 51 -2.80 -11.83 18.12
C GLU A 51 -2.03 -13.09 17.67
N GLY A 52 -0.70 -12.99 17.59
CA GLY A 52 0.21 -14.10 17.35
C GLY A 52 0.25 -14.71 15.93
N LYS A 53 -0.63 -14.31 14.98
CA LYS A 53 -0.66 -14.90 13.62
C LYS A 53 -0.96 -13.93 12.49
N GLY A 54 -1.28 -12.67 12.78
CA GLY A 54 -1.62 -11.69 11.75
C GLY A 54 -0.39 -11.06 11.10
N GLU A 55 -0.43 -10.93 9.77
CA GLU A 55 0.60 -10.25 8.97
C GLU A 55 -0.03 -9.15 8.09
N ILE A 56 0.73 -8.11 7.81
CA ILE A 56 0.42 -7.06 6.83
C ILE A 56 1.40 -7.23 5.68
N HIS A 57 0.90 -7.48 4.47
CA HIS A 57 1.73 -7.58 3.27
C HIS A 57 1.55 -6.33 2.43
N VAL A 58 2.65 -5.66 2.09
CA VAL A 58 2.66 -4.46 1.25
C VAL A 58 3.60 -4.70 0.08
N SER A 59 3.05 -4.84 -1.12
CA SER A 59 3.84 -4.85 -2.35
C SER A 59 4.14 -3.42 -2.79
N HIS A 60 5.42 -3.09 -2.93
CA HIS A 60 5.90 -1.75 -3.22
C HIS A 60 6.93 -1.80 -4.35
N LYS A 61 6.87 -0.83 -5.26
CA LYS A 61 7.82 -0.71 -6.36
C LYS A 61 9.16 -0.19 -5.82
N GLU A 62 10.26 -0.75 -6.33
CA GLU A 62 11.61 -0.34 -5.97
C GLU A 62 12.15 0.76 -6.91
N GLY A 63 13.17 1.45 -6.42
CA GLY A 63 13.91 2.50 -7.13
C GLY A 63 13.35 3.90 -6.91
N ASP A 64 14.08 4.91 -7.37
CA ASP A 64 13.65 6.30 -7.31
C ASP A 64 12.36 6.53 -8.13
N PRO A 65 11.39 7.31 -7.64
CA PRO A 65 11.35 8.02 -6.35
C PRO A 65 10.72 7.22 -5.20
N TYR A 66 10.38 5.96 -5.42
CA TYR A 66 9.60 5.12 -4.52
C TYR A 66 10.35 4.72 -3.25
N ASP A 67 11.66 4.55 -3.31
CA ASP A 67 12.49 4.23 -2.13
C ASP A 67 12.47 5.35 -1.07
N LYS A 68 12.30 6.61 -1.52
CA LYS A 68 12.18 7.78 -0.63
C LYS A 68 10.93 7.76 0.24
N TRP A 69 10.02 6.80 0.02
CA TRP A 69 8.81 6.68 0.83
C TRP A 69 9.07 6.04 2.19
N GLU A 70 10.25 5.44 2.40
CA GLU A 70 10.74 4.90 3.67
C GLU A 70 9.70 4.02 4.39
N LEU A 71 9.09 3.09 3.65
CA LEU A 71 7.98 2.26 4.12
C LEU A 71 8.30 1.54 5.44
N VAL A 72 9.49 0.95 5.54
CA VAL A 72 9.96 0.21 6.72
C VAL A 72 10.08 1.15 7.92
N ASN A 73 10.76 2.29 7.77
CA ASN A 73 10.92 3.29 8.85
C ASN A 73 9.55 3.80 9.35
N LYS A 74 8.55 3.92 8.46
CA LYS A 74 7.19 4.33 8.84
C LYS A 74 6.46 3.23 9.61
N ALA A 75 6.64 1.96 9.24
CA ALA A 75 6.07 0.81 9.93
C ALA A 75 6.66 0.62 11.34
N GLU A 76 7.97 0.75 11.48
CA GLU A 76 8.66 0.62 12.76
C GLU A 76 8.22 1.68 13.77
N LYS A 77 8.06 2.94 13.32
CA LYS A 77 7.57 4.06 14.15
C LYS A 77 6.16 3.86 14.72
N ILE A 78 5.41 2.88 14.25
CA ILE A 78 4.08 2.53 14.76
C ILE A 78 4.05 1.13 15.39
N GLY A 79 5.20 0.53 15.69
CA GLY A 79 5.34 -0.74 16.39
C GLY A 79 4.97 -1.96 15.55
N LEU A 80 5.27 -1.90 14.25
CA LEU A 80 5.31 -3.06 13.36
C LEU A 80 6.76 -3.39 13.07
N ILE A 81 7.09 -4.67 12.96
CA ILE A 81 8.41 -5.12 12.53
C ILE A 81 8.29 -5.84 11.21
N ILE A 82 9.28 -5.64 10.36
CA ILE A 82 9.43 -6.47 9.17
C ILE A 82 10.03 -7.81 9.55
N HIS A 83 9.45 -8.90 9.05
CA HIS A 83 10.01 -10.25 9.26
C HIS A 83 10.38 -10.93 7.94
N GLN A 84 9.88 -10.44 6.80
CA GLN A 84 10.21 -10.97 5.49
C GLN A 84 10.09 -9.90 4.41
N VAL A 85 11.00 -9.94 3.43
CA VAL A 85 10.86 -9.27 2.12
C VAL A 85 10.97 -10.36 1.07
N VAL A 86 10.04 -10.39 0.12
CA VAL A 86 10.07 -11.32 -1.02
C VAL A 86 9.89 -10.55 -2.32
N PRO A 87 10.52 -10.96 -3.42
CA PRO A 87 10.24 -10.37 -4.73
C PRO A 87 8.74 -10.46 -5.04
N PHE A 88 8.18 -9.39 -5.60
CA PHE A 88 6.83 -9.42 -6.14
C PHE A 88 6.87 -10.00 -7.55
N CYS A 89 6.20 -11.14 -7.75
CA CYS A 89 5.99 -11.69 -9.08
C CYS A 89 4.53 -11.46 -9.50
N LYS A 90 4.32 -10.71 -10.58
CA LYS A 90 2.98 -10.46 -11.14
C LYS A 90 2.22 -11.76 -11.46
N GLN A 91 2.95 -12.81 -11.83
CA GLN A 91 2.36 -14.10 -12.24
C GLN A 91 1.69 -14.84 -11.07
N ASP A 92 2.09 -14.55 -9.83
CA ASP A 92 1.49 -15.14 -8.62
C ASP A 92 0.08 -14.58 -8.34
N TYR A 93 -0.33 -13.53 -9.06
CA TYR A 93 -1.62 -12.86 -8.89
C TYR A 93 -2.42 -12.86 -10.21
N PRO A 94 -3.02 -14.00 -10.61
CA PRO A 94 -3.84 -14.07 -11.81
C PRO A 94 -4.96 -13.01 -11.79
N GLY A 95 -5.07 -12.24 -12.88
CA GLY A 95 -6.06 -11.16 -13.00
C GLY A 95 -5.57 -9.79 -12.51
N TYR A 96 -4.42 -9.70 -11.84
CA TYR A 96 -3.82 -8.42 -11.49
C TYR A 96 -3.32 -7.67 -12.73
N HIS A 97 -3.87 -6.48 -12.95
CA HIS A 97 -3.46 -5.56 -14.01
C HIS A 97 -3.12 -4.21 -13.38
N ASN A 98 -1.83 -3.85 -13.42
CA ASN A 98 -1.39 -2.55 -12.93
C ASN A 98 -1.85 -1.45 -13.90
N LYS A 99 -2.37 -0.36 -13.33
CA LYS A 99 -2.85 0.81 -14.04
C LYS A 99 -2.19 2.07 -13.50
N ARG A 100 -2.05 3.08 -14.34
CA ARG A 100 -1.49 4.37 -13.92
C ARG A 100 -2.48 5.10 -13.03
N ALA A 101 -2.00 5.70 -11.95
CA ALA A 101 -2.88 6.44 -11.04
C ALA A 101 -3.51 7.68 -11.68
N GLN A 102 -2.87 8.30 -12.69
CA GLN A 102 -3.31 9.55 -13.32
C GLN A 102 -2.74 9.74 -14.73
N GLY A 103 -3.38 10.61 -15.52
CA GLY A 103 -2.97 11.13 -16.82
C GLY A 103 -4.00 10.82 -17.89
N ASN A 104 -3.79 11.29 -19.12
CA ASN A 104 -4.66 10.95 -20.26
C ASN A 104 -4.75 9.44 -20.53
N ASN A 105 -3.85 8.64 -19.93
CA ASN A 105 -3.75 7.19 -20.07
C ASN A 105 -3.80 6.49 -18.69
N SER A 106 -4.63 6.95 -17.74
CA SER A 106 -4.73 6.33 -16.39
C SER A 106 -5.05 4.84 -16.43
N ASP A 107 -5.89 4.40 -17.36
CA ASP A 107 -6.20 2.96 -17.51
C ASP A 107 -5.11 2.15 -18.20
N ALA A 108 -4.10 2.80 -18.79
CA ALA A 108 -3.02 2.11 -19.45
C ALA A 108 -2.05 1.48 -18.44
N PRO A 109 -1.45 0.33 -18.77
CA PRO A 109 -0.40 -0.25 -17.96
C PRO A 109 0.86 0.62 -17.96
N PHE A 110 1.75 0.34 -17.01
CA PHE A 110 3.09 0.89 -16.96
C PHE A 110 4.11 -0.24 -16.70
N PRO A 111 5.39 -0.07 -17.10
CA PRO A 111 6.43 -1.02 -16.73
C PRO A 111 6.56 -1.09 -15.20
N LEU A 112 6.27 -2.26 -14.61
CA LEU A 112 6.35 -2.43 -13.16
C LEU A 112 7.78 -2.26 -12.65
N GLY A 113 8.77 -2.75 -13.40
CA GLY A 113 10.14 -2.85 -12.92
C GLY A 113 10.26 -3.78 -11.72
N ASP A 114 11.27 -3.55 -10.90
CA ASP A 114 11.48 -4.30 -9.67
C ASP A 114 10.46 -3.86 -8.60
N CYS A 115 9.87 -4.85 -7.95
CA CYS A 115 8.90 -4.68 -6.88
C CYS A 115 9.16 -5.73 -5.81
N SER A 116 8.97 -5.36 -4.54
CA SER A 116 9.09 -6.27 -3.40
C SER A 116 7.84 -6.24 -2.54
N THR A 117 7.51 -7.39 -1.95
CA THR A 117 6.46 -7.52 -0.93
C THR A 117 7.10 -7.56 0.44
N TYR A 118 6.82 -6.53 1.23
CA TYR A 118 7.26 -6.37 2.60
C TYR A 118 6.19 -6.95 3.53
N LYS A 119 6.58 -7.89 4.40
CA LYS A 119 5.67 -8.52 5.35
C LYS A 119 5.97 -8.07 6.76
N PHE A 120 4.97 -7.48 7.39
CA PHE A 120 5.05 -6.91 8.73
C PHE A 120 4.20 -7.69 9.72
N ARG A 121 4.66 -7.77 10.96
CA ARG A 121 3.90 -8.29 12.11
C ARG A 121 3.97 -7.29 13.27
N LYS A 122 3.12 -7.47 14.28
CA LYS A 122 3.24 -6.71 15.54
C LYS A 122 4.59 -7.03 16.18
N LEU A 123 5.22 -6.03 16.77
CA LEU A 123 6.33 -6.26 17.69
C LEU A 123 5.78 -7.05 18.89
N ASP A 124 6.35 -8.23 19.18
CA ASP A 124 5.95 -9.02 20.34
C ASP A 124 6.25 -8.21 21.60
N GLN A 125 5.25 -8.03 22.47
CA GLN A 125 5.44 -7.35 23.77
C GLN A 125 6.01 -8.30 24.84
N ASN A 126 6.33 -9.55 24.48
CA ASN A 126 6.85 -10.55 25.42
C ASN A 126 8.38 -10.49 25.46
N GLY A 127 8.89 -9.48 26.15
CA GLY A 127 10.25 -9.42 26.68
C GLY A 127 10.17 -9.07 28.16
N HIS A 128 9.79 -10.06 28.98
CA HIS A 128 10.03 -10.06 30.42
C HIS A 128 11.32 -10.83 30.69
#